data_AF-A0A9W7DET8-F1
#
_entry.id   AF-A0A9W7DET8-F1
#
_cell.length_a   1.000
_cell.length_b   1.000
_cell.length_c   1.000
_cell.angle_alpha   90.00
_cell.angle_beta   90.00
_cell.angle_gamma   90.00
#
_symmetry.space_group_name_H-M   'P 1'
#
loop_
_entity.id
_entity.type
_entity.pdbx_description
1 polymer ?
#
loop_
_entity_poly.entity_id
_entity_poly.type
_entity_poly.pdbx_seq_one_letter_code
_entity_poly.pdbx_strand_id
1 'polypeptide(L)'
;MIKSIFWPSDLRPEMGAKLYVIGYPIYSDKSVVIDLVSNEQWRKIKRHTVDMKQLKILGTLNYTKDQYRVFEFDYYTQMPIVTSEENLILFDPPNSRKLEYYTLDPIIIDIFWTDSEQASKYAHIYNENDKYSDRLSLHFPDRERQSQMKILLRYINLTNYIRSKVRPVSNDNGLRMMACISYIFGSIIFLSAKLFNVTLRRLCSAFSFALTYPLSVPAKNADSKRTTSFTLSDCSFALHQLNHKLQEFYNLPTQFQKMKNSQVETEYLIIKGTKFSPSEYIKFYNTVWLICNDFMMGFILHSLLRSHREFLTQFVKNSIFQFEKQLSGFIVWLMDSPAGFKLNNELAAFYGELCLWVMEFANHTILDRIAMKSDLIVSILIIATKYGGISMFVAIILDLVHVVLWKEIQYSEKKSGFE
;
A
#
# COMPACT_ATOMS: atom_id res chain seq x y z
N MET A 1 -5.76 29.95 36.69
CA MET A 1 -5.85 28.86 35.68
C MET A 1 -4.42 28.52 35.31
N ILE A 2 -3.96 27.29 35.56
CA ILE A 2 -2.55 26.93 35.42
C ILE A 2 -2.19 26.88 33.92
N LYS A 3 -1.19 27.63 33.48
CA LYS A 3 -0.75 27.63 32.07
C LYS A 3 0.28 26.54 31.84
N SER A 4 0.04 25.64 30.89
CA SER A 4 0.95 24.58 30.50
C SER A 4 1.81 25.00 29.30
N ILE A 5 3.12 24.96 29.47
CA ILE A 5 4.12 25.34 28.47
C ILE A 5 4.86 24.10 28.03
N PHE A 6 4.73 23.76 26.75
CA PHE A 6 5.45 22.65 26.14
C PHE A 6 6.78 23.17 25.61
N TRP A 7 7.87 22.70 26.22
CA TRP A 7 9.22 23.16 25.94
C TRP A 7 10.09 22.03 25.36
N PRO A 8 10.72 22.22 24.20
CA PRO A 8 11.64 21.23 23.64
C PRO A 8 12.89 21.04 24.52
N SER A 9 13.22 19.79 24.84
CA SER A 9 14.37 19.40 25.68
C SER A 9 15.74 19.76 25.08
N ASP A 10 15.80 19.97 23.77
CA ASP A 10 17.03 20.20 23.02
C ASP A 10 17.43 21.69 22.91
N LEU A 11 16.58 22.61 23.35
CA LEU A 11 16.87 24.04 23.34
C LEU A 11 17.79 24.42 24.49
N ARG A 12 19.06 24.70 24.16
CA ARG A 12 20.08 25.18 25.09
C ARG A 12 20.54 26.59 24.69
N PRO A 13 20.01 27.66 25.31
CA PRO A 13 20.47 29.01 25.05
C PRO A 13 21.89 29.23 25.58
N GLU A 14 22.66 30.07 24.89
CA GLU A 14 23.96 30.54 25.39
C GLU A 14 23.79 31.45 26.61
N MET A 15 24.79 31.46 27.50
CA MET A 15 24.73 32.24 28.74
C MET A 15 24.64 33.74 28.46
N GLY A 16 23.57 34.38 28.95
CA GLY A 16 23.35 35.83 28.78
C GLY A 16 22.83 36.27 27.40
N ALA A 17 22.50 35.36 26.49
CA ALA A 17 21.98 35.71 25.18
C ALA A 17 20.56 36.30 25.26
N LYS A 18 20.33 37.44 24.60
CA LYS A 18 19.01 38.08 24.48
C LYS A 18 18.23 37.47 23.31
N LEU A 19 17.34 36.52 23.61
CA LEU A 19 16.61 35.74 22.60
C LEU A 19 15.09 35.93 22.70
N TYR A 20 14.40 35.86 21.57
CA TYR A 20 12.93 35.76 21.53
C TYR A 20 12.54 34.29 21.57
N VAL A 21 11.56 33.96 22.42
CA VAL A 21 10.92 32.65 22.47
C VAL A 21 9.78 32.64 21.46
N ILE A 22 9.90 31.80 20.44
CA ILE A 22 8.90 31.70 19.37
C ILE A 22 8.11 30.41 19.54
N GLY A 23 6.80 30.49 19.32
CA GLY A 23 5.93 29.33 19.36
C GLY A 23 4.49 29.60 18.95
N TYR A 24 3.65 28.61 19.20
CA TYR A 24 2.21 28.67 18.91
C TYR A 24 1.40 28.74 20.21
N PRO A 25 0.61 29.81 20.43
CA PRO A 25 -0.41 29.82 21.46
C PRO A 25 -1.64 29.08 20.93
N ILE A 26 -1.98 27.94 21.54
CA ILE A 26 -3.09 27.11 21.05
C ILE A 26 -4.40 27.53 21.71
N TYR A 27 -4.38 27.65 23.04
CA TYR A 27 -5.51 28.07 23.87
C TYR A 27 -5.04 29.06 24.93
N SER A 28 -5.96 29.59 25.75
CA SER A 28 -5.64 30.52 26.85
C SER A 28 -4.69 29.92 27.89
N ASP A 29 -4.64 28.59 28.00
CA ASP A 29 -3.92 27.82 29.00
C ASP A 29 -2.73 27.02 28.41
N LYS A 30 -2.56 26.88 27.09
CA LYS A 30 -1.53 26.02 26.48
C LYS A 30 -0.73 26.72 25.39
N SER A 31 0.59 26.63 25.49
CA SER A 31 1.53 27.15 24.49
C SER A 31 2.64 26.15 24.16
N VAL A 32 2.99 26.02 22.88
CA VAL A 32 4.11 25.19 22.41
C VAL A 32 5.25 26.08 21.95
N VAL A 33 6.41 25.91 22.58
CA VAL A 33 7.66 26.57 22.19
C VAL A 33 8.33 25.77 21.08
N ILE A 34 8.84 26.46 20.06
CA ILE A 34 9.47 25.83 18.91
C ILE A 34 10.96 26.11 18.90
N ASP A 35 11.35 27.39 18.96
CA ASP A 35 12.75 27.79 18.84
C ASP A 35 13.04 29.12 19.55
N LEU A 36 14.32 29.32 19.87
CA LEU A 36 14.89 30.55 20.41
C LEU A 36 15.63 31.29 19.30
N VAL A 37 15.28 32.56 19.07
CA VAL A 37 15.72 33.29 17.88
C VAL A 37 16.16 34.71 18.23
N SER A 38 17.22 35.20 17.60
CA SER A 38 17.69 36.57 17.82
C SER A 38 16.78 37.62 17.13
N ASN A 39 16.86 38.88 17.55
CA ASN A 39 16.05 39.97 16.99
C ASN A 39 16.23 40.12 15.46
N GLU A 40 17.45 39.93 14.96
CA GLU A 40 17.76 40.03 13.54
C GLU A 40 17.15 38.88 12.74
N GLN A 41 17.22 37.66 13.28
CA GLN A 41 16.64 36.47 12.66
C GLN A 41 15.11 36.58 12.61
N TRP A 42 14.46 37.06 13.68
CA TRP A 42 13.02 37.29 13.68
C TRP A 42 12.56 38.27 12.59
N ARG A 43 13.32 39.37 12.37
CA ARG A 43 13.04 40.32 11.29
C ARG A 43 13.18 39.68 9.90
N LYS A 44 14.14 38.77 9.71
CA LYS A 44 14.30 38.02 8.45
C LYS A 44 13.15 37.04 8.22
N ILE A 45 12.71 36.35 9.28
CA ILE A 45 11.59 35.39 9.25
C ILE A 45 10.28 36.10 8.88
N LYS A 46 9.95 37.22 9.55
CA LYS A 46 8.74 38.01 9.27
C LYS A 46 8.62 38.52 7.82
N ARG A 47 9.75 38.64 7.10
CA ARG A 47 9.77 39.02 5.68
C ARG A 47 9.47 37.85 4.73
N HIS A 48 9.66 36.61 5.17
CA HIS A 48 9.50 35.39 4.36
C HIS A 48 8.25 34.56 4.73
N THR A 49 7.46 35.02 5.70
CA THR A 49 6.31 34.28 6.27
C THR A 49 5.04 34.39 5.41
N VAL A 50 5.03 33.76 4.24
CA VAL A 50 3.77 33.47 3.51
C VAL A 50 3.13 32.17 4.05
N ASP A 51 3.94 31.23 4.53
CA ASP A 51 3.50 29.89 4.93
C ASP A 51 3.27 29.69 6.45
N MET A 52 3.73 30.62 7.30
CA MET A 52 3.66 30.50 8.78
C MET A 52 2.76 31.56 9.42
N LYS A 53 1.43 31.41 9.28
CA LYS A 53 0.47 32.47 9.65
C LYS A 53 0.21 32.56 11.16
N GLN A 54 0.48 31.52 11.94
CA GLN A 54 0.11 31.46 13.36
C GLN A 54 1.29 31.59 14.34
N LEU A 55 2.52 31.68 13.83
CA LEU A 55 3.73 31.74 14.64
C LEU A 55 3.82 33.09 15.36
N LYS A 56 3.88 33.08 16.70
CA LYS A 56 3.95 34.30 17.52
C LYS A 56 5.14 34.28 18.46
N ILE A 57 5.56 35.47 18.90
CA ILE A 57 6.49 35.62 20.00
C ILE A 57 5.71 35.33 21.29
N LEU A 58 6.11 34.28 22.00
CA LEU A 58 5.52 33.91 23.29
C LEU A 58 6.17 34.69 24.44
N GLY A 59 7.45 35.03 24.31
CA GLY A 59 8.19 35.73 25.35
C GLY A 59 9.60 36.15 24.95
N THR A 60 10.31 36.73 25.90
CA THR A 60 11.71 37.13 25.80
C THR A 60 12.53 36.38 26.83
N LEU A 61 13.74 35.97 26.45
CA LEU A 61 14.67 35.27 27.32
C LEU A 61 15.81 36.23 27.68
N ASN A 62 16.06 36.41 28.98
CA ASN A 62 17.11 37.27 29.54
C ASN A 62 17.01 38.79 29.22
N TYR A 63 15.83 39.31 28.83
CA TYR A 63 15.59 40.76 28.79
C TYR A 63 14.10 41.10 28.93
N THR A 64 13.83 42.26 29.55
CA THR A 64 12.49 42.80 29.73
C THR A 64 12.08 43.62 28.50
N LYS A 65 10.85 43.39 28.03
CA LYS A 65 10.18 44.23 27.04
C LYS A 65 8.70 44.25 27.40
N ASP A 66 8.14 45.43 27.62
CA ASP A 66 6.84 45.67 28.30
C ASP A 66 5.60 44.97 27.70
N GLN A 67 5.74 44.24 26.60
CA GLN A 67 4.66 43.55 25.90
C GLN A 67 4.77 42.01 25.94
N TYR A 68 5.85 41.45 26.48
CA TYR A 68 6.14 40.02 26.40
C TYR A 68 6.54 39.45 27.77
N ARG A 69 6.16 38.19 27.98
CA ARG A 69 6.54 37.44 29.18
C ARG A 69 8.04 37.17 29.19
N VAL A 70 8.69 37.40 30.32
CA VAL A 70 10.12 37.10 30.51
C VAL A 70 10.29 35.66 30.98
N PHE A 71 11.14 34.91 30.28
CA PHE A 71 11.60 33.59 30.67
C PHE A 71 13.03 33.70 31.20
N GLU A 72 13.26 33.19 32.40
CA GLU A 72 14.60 32.99 32.96
C GLU A 72 15.03 31.55 32.70
N PHE A 73 16.31 31.31 32.45
CA PHE A 73 16.84 29.98 32.17
C PHE A 73 17.87 29.60 33.22
N ASP A 74 17.65 28.46 33.87
CA ASP A 74 18.61 27.90 34.80
C ASP A 74 19.67 27.09 34.02
N TYR A 75 20.90 27.60 34.03
CA TYR A 75 22.02 26.99 33.32
C TYR A 75 22.56 25.73 34.00
N TYR A 76 22.25 25.49 35.28
CA TYR A 76 22.68 24.28 35.99
C TYR A 76 21.77 23.10 35.65
N THR A 77 20.46 23.31 35.65
CA THR A 77 19.48 22.27 35.33
C THR A 77 19.14 22.19 33.84
N GLN A 78 19.60 23.16 33.03
CA GLN A 78 19.27 23.30 31.61
C GLN A 78 17.77 23.41 31.34
N MET A 79 17.03 24.02 32.27
CA MET A 79 15.57 24.18 32.19
C MET A 79 15.15 25.64 32.36
N PRO A 80 14.07 26.08 31.70
CA PRO A 80 13.48 27.38 31.98
C PRO A 80 12.87 27.40 33.39
N ILE A 81 13.07 28.51 34.10
CA ILE A 81 12.44 28.76 35.39
C ILE A 81 10.99 29.16 35.15
N VAL A 82 10.08 28.50 35.85
CA VAL A 82 8.65 28.65 35.67
C VAL A 82 8.02 29.10 36.99
N THR A 83 7.00 29.96 36.91
CA THR A 83 6.30 30.47 38.09
C THR A 83 5.34 29.43 38.67
N SER A 84 4.91 29.59 39.92
CA SER A 84 4.00 28.65 40.60
C SER A 84 2.63 28.46 39.94
N GLU A 85 2.25 29.31 38.98
CA GLU A 85 0.99 29.23 38.24
C GLU A 85 1.12 28.51 36.89
N GLU A 86 2.26 27.88 36.62
CA GLU A 86 2.63 27.41 35.30
C GLU A 86 3.24 26.00 35.37
N ASN A 87 2.84 25.14 34.43
CA ASN A 87 3.34 23.79 34.30
C ASN A 87 4.31 23.71 33.13
N LEU A 88 5.54 23.30 33.38
CA LEU A 88 6.51 23.00 32.34
C LEU A 88 6.38 21.53 31.91
N ILE A 89 6.15 21.30 30.62
CA ILE A 89 6.13 19.95 30.04
C ILE A 89 7.26 19.87 29.02
N LEU A 90 8.25 19.04 29.32
CA LEU A 90 9.36 18.80 28.41
C LEU A 90 8.98 17.74 27.37
N PHE A 91 9.41 17.94 26.13
CA PHE A 91 9.25 16.95 25.08
C PHE A 91 10.49 16.87 24.20
N ASP A 92 10.79 15.67 23.71
CA ASP A 92 11.81 15.47 22.69
C ASP A 92 11.18 15.73 21.31
N PRO A 93 11.72 16.68 20.52
CA PRO A 93 11.15 17.05 19.24
C PRO A 93 11.27 15.89 18.23
N PRO A 94 10.16 15.42 17.65
CA PRO A 94 10.15 14.20 16.87
C PRO A 94 10.80 14.40 15.49
N ASN A 95 11.65 13.47 15.06
CA ASN A 95 12.35 13.60 13.79
C ASN A 95 11.50 13.13 12.60
N SER A 96 10.99 14.07 11.82
CA SER A 96 10.16 13.80 10.65
C SER A 96 10.89 13.00 9.55
N ARG A 97 12.22 13.10 9.44
CA ARG A 97 13.01 12.27 8.50
C ARG A 97 13.03 10.79 8.89
N LYS A 98 12.90 10.50 10.18
CA LYS A 98 12.82 9.13 10.71
C LYS A 98 11.37 8.64 10.86
N LEU A 99 10.39 9.43 10.40
CA LEU A 99 8.95 9.16 10.56
C LEU A 99 8.53 9.05 12.04
N GLU A 100 9.22 9.75 12.93
CA GLU A 100 8.85 9.86 14.34
C GLU A 100 7.78 10.93 14.51
N TYR A 101 6.73 10.66 15.29
CA TYR A 101 5.67 11.61 15.60
C TYR A 101 4.88 11.15 16.83
N TYR A 102 4.30 12.10 17.55
CA TYR A 102 3.37 11.81 18.64
C TYR A 102 1.94 11.75 18.11
N THR A 103 1.18 10.73 18.52
CA THR A 103 -0.22 10.56 18.18
C THR A 103 -1.00 10.00 19.37
N LEU A 104 -2.28 10.39 19.48
CA LEU A 104 -3.21 9.77 20.43
C LEU A 104 -3.86 8.52 19.85
N ASP A 105 -4.06 8.52 18.53
CA ASP A 105 -4.70 7.42 17.83
C ASP A 105 -3.62 6.45 17.32
N PRO A 106 -3.80 5.13 17.45
CA PRO A 106 -2.86 4.16 16.93
C PRO A 106 -2.76 4.26 15.41
N ILE A 107 -1.63 3.82 14.86
CA ILE A 107 -1.45 3.75 13.41
C ILE A 107 -2.34 2.63 12.86
N ILE A 108 -3.43 3.00 12.21
CA ILE A 108 -4.28 2.03 11.51
C ILE A 108 -3.71 1.82 10.11
N ILE A 109 -3.15 0.62 9.90
CA ILE A 109 -2.67 0.18 8.59
C ILE A 109 -3.80 -0.60 7.93
N ASP A 110 -4.46 0.03 6.96
CA ASP A 110 -5.39 -0.71 6.09
C ASP A 110 -4.58 -1.50 5.05
N ILE A 111 -4.48 -2.81 5.26
CA ILE A 111 -3.76 -3.77 4.40
C ILE A 111 -4.54 -4.06 3.12
N PHE A 112 -5.86 -3.83 3.09
CA PHE A 112 -6.76 -4.34 2.05
C PHE A 112 -7.14 -3.34 0.97
N TRP A 113 -6.39 -2.23 0.83
CA TRP A 113 -6.65 -1.22 -0.20
C TRP A 113 -8.08 -0.67 -0.21
N THR A 114 -8.84 -0.85 0.88
CA THR A 114 -10.16 -0.26 1.03
C THR A 114 -10.03 1.25 1.19
N ASP A 115 -10.93 1.99 0.54
CA ASP A 115 -10.97 3.44 0.71
C ASP A 115 -11.11 3.76 2.20
N SER A 116 -10.26 4.64 2.73
CA SER A 116 -10.16 4.96 4.16
C SER A 116 -11.47 5.42 4.79
N GLU A 117 -12.44 5.87 3.98
CA GLU A 117 -13.80 6.23 4.39
C GLU A 117 -14.67 5.02 4.76
N GLN A 118 -14.43 3.85 4.15
CA GLN A 118 -15.13 2.62 4.49
C GLN A 118 -14.61 2.01 5.79
N ALA A 119 -13.29 1.96 5.99
CA ALA A 119 -12.68 1.49 7.23
C ALA A 119 -13.13 2.29 8.46
N SER A 120 -13.29 3.61 8.32
CA SER A 120 -13.82 4.48 9.37
C SER A 120 -15.32 4.26 9.62
N LYS A 121 -16.11 3.95 8.57
CA LYS A 121 -17.51 3.47 8.74
C LYS A 121 -17.59 2.17 9.55
N TYR A 122 -16.75 1.18 9.27
CA TYR A 122 -16.75 -0.08 10.03
C TYR A 122 -16.32 0.09 11.49
N ALA A 123 -15.44 1.05 11.79
CA ALA A 123 -15.07 1.40 13.17
C ALA A 123 -16.23 2.05 13.95
N HIS A 124 -17.12 2.78 13.27
CA HIS A 124 -18.29 3.39 13.91
C HIS A 124 -19.44 2.39 14.17
N ILE A 125 -19.57 1.34 13.35
CA ILE A 125 -20.63 0.32 13.49
C ILE A 125 -20.52 -0.49 14.80
N TYR A 126 -19.32 -0.61 15.38
CA TYR A 126 -19.12 -1.33 16.65
C TYR A 126 -19.35 -0.50 17.91
N ASN A 127 -19.61 0.81 17.81
CA ASN A 127 -19.64 1.70 18.97
C ASN A 127 -21.04 2.06 19.50
N GLU A 128 -22.13 1.69 18.82
CA GLU A 128 -23.45 2.23 19.19
C GLU A 128 -24.28 1.39 20.17
N ASN A 129 -23.93 0.13 20.47
CA ASN A 129 -24.84 -0.75 21.23
C ASN A 129 -24.23 -1.54 22.41
N ASP A 130 -23.04 -1.21 22.89
CA ASP A 130 -22.43 -2.01 23.96
C ASP A 130 -22.39 -1.28 25.30
N LYS A 131 -22.95 -1.88 26.35
CA LYS A 131 -23.00 -1.39 27.75
C LYS A 131 -21.61 -1.04 28.32
N TYR A 132 -20.55 -1.50 27.66
CA TYR A 132 -19.16 -1.24 27.96
C TYR A 132 -18.63 0.09 27.38
N SER A 133 -19.24 0.64 26.34
CA SER A 133 -18.83 1.93 25.73
C SER A 133 -19.02 3.10 26.71
N ASP A 134 -20.10 3.09 27.50
CA ASP A 134 -20.37 4.07 28.55
C ASP A 134 -19.42 3.97 29.75
N ARG A 135 -18.87 2.77 30.02
CA ARG A 135 -17.85 2.61 31.07
C ARG A 135 -16.46 2.98 30.57
N LEU A 136 -16.16 2.70 29.30
CA LEU A 136 -14.93 3.15 28.67
C LEU A 136 -14.89 4.67 28.50
N SER A 137 -16.02 5.33 28.22
CA SER A 137 -16.09 6.80 28.08
C SER A 137 -15.71 7.54 29.36
N LEU A 138 -15.88 6.94 30.54
CA LEU A 138 -15.42 7.47 31.83
C LEU A 138 -13.88 7.44 31.98
N HIS A 139 -13.20 6.54 31.28
CA HIS A 139 -11.73 6.43 31.30
C HIS A 139 -11.05 7.25 30.20
N PHE A 140 -11.81 7.66 29.18
CA PHE A 140 -11.31 8.52 28.12
C PHE A 140 -11.56 10.00 28.47
N PRO A 141 -10.57 10.89 28.31
CA PRO A 141 -10.76 12.31 28.57
C PRO A 141 -11.89 12.87 27.67
N ASP A 142 -12.64 13.87 28.16
CA ASP A 142 -13.71 14.55 27.42
C ASP A 142 -13.34 14.78 25.95
N ARG A 143 -14.31 14.63 25.04
CA ARG A 143 -14.10 14.80 23.59
C ARG A 143 -13.40 16.12 23.25
N GLU A 144 -13.72 17.18 24.00
CA GLU A 144 -13.07 18.47 23.86
C GLU A 144 -11.59 18.43 24.26
N ARG A 145 -11.25 17.83 25.41
CA ARG A 145 -9.87 17.67 25.89
C ARG A 145 -9.04 16.80 24.93
N GLN A 146 -9.63 15.78 24.33
CA GLN A 146 -9.00 14.99 23.27
C GLN A 146 -8.73 15.83 22.02
N SER A 147 -9.70 16.60 21.56
CA SER A 147 -9.52 17.50 20.40
C SER A 147 -8.39 18.51 20.63
N GLN A 148 -8.35 19.12 21.82
CA GLN A 148 -7.28 20.04 22.21
C GLN A 148 -5.91 19.35 22.22
N MET A 149 -5.83 18.12 22.74
CA MET A 149 -4.60 17.34 22.76
C MET A 149 -4.16 16.94 21.36
N LYS A 150 -5.08 16.58 20.45
CA LYS A 150 -4.75 16.30 19.04
C LYS A 150 -4.15 17.53 18.36
N ILE A 151 -4.70 18.71 18.60
CA ILE A 151 -4.18 19.97 18.07
C ILE A 151 -2.80 20.29 18.66
N LEU A 152 -2.61 20.05 19.96
CA LEU A 152 -1.31 20.22 20.62
C LEU A 152 -0.23 19.33 20.03
N LEU A 153 -0.47 18.02 19.91
CA LEU A 153 0.48 17.08 19.33
C LEU A 153 0.83 17.44 17.88
N ARG A 154 -0.14 17.96 17.13
CA ARG A 154 0.06 18.47 15.77
C ARG A 154 1.12 19.59 15.71
N TYR A 155 1.08 20.56 16.63
CA TYR A 155 2.09 21.61 16.69
C TYR A 155 3.44 21.11 17.22
N ILE A 156 3.43 20.14 18.14
CA ILE A 156 4.66 19.49 18.61
C ILE A 156 5.37 18.78 17.45
N ASN A 157 4.63 18.02 16.63
CA ASN A 157 5.19 17.33 15.47
C ASN A 157 5.75 18.31 14.42
N LEU A 158 5.14 19.50 14.26
CA LEU A 158 5.62 20.57 13.38
C LEU A 158 6.96 21.19 13.79
N THR A 159 7.42 20.97 15.02
CA THR A 159 8.58 21.68 15.60
C THR A 159 9.81 21.58 14.70
N ASN A 160 10.16 20.39 14.22
CA ASN A 160 11.35 20.19 13.38
C ASN A 160 11.18 20.77 11.97
N TYR A 161 9.98 20.71 11.39
CA TYR A 161 9.70 21.36 10.12
C TYR A 161 9.88 22.88 10.21
N ILE A 162 9.30 23.52 11.22
CA ILE A 162 9.40 24.97 11.40
C ILE A 162 10.84 25.39 11.68
N ARG A 163 11.56 24.65 12.53
CA ARG A 163 13.00 24.89 12.78
C ARG A 163 13.84 24.84 11.50
N SER A 164 13.58 23.90 10.61
CA SER A 164 14.28 23.80 9.32
C SER A 164 14.09 25.04 8.43
N LYS A 165 12.98 25.74 8.59
CA LYS A 165 12.67 26.99 7.89
C LYS A 165 13.19 28.23 8.62
N VAL A 166 13.19 28.21 9.96
CA VAL A 166 13.64 29.29 10.85
C VAL A 166 15.16 29.41 10.86
N ARG A 167 15.87 28.28 10.94
CA ARG A 167 17.32 28.18 10.85
C ARG A 167 17.69 27.44 9.56
N PRO A 168 17.59 28.08 8.38
CA PRO A 168 18.13 27.48 7.17
C PRO A 168 19.64 27.31 7.41
N VAL A 169 20.12 26.07 7.36
CA VAL A 169 21.55 25.75 7.53
C VAL A 169 22.35 26.68 6.63
N SER A 170 23.22 27.51 7.21
CA SER A 170 24.02 28.47 6.47
C SER A 170 25.00 27.73 5.57
N ASN A 171 24.81 27.90 4.25
CA ASN A 171 25.71 27.61 3.14
C ASN A 171 27.14 27.23 3.54
N ASP A 172 27.46 25.94 3.39
CA ASP A 172 28.81 25.49 3.04
C ASP A 172 28.79 25.03 1.57
N ASN A 173 29.88 25.26 0.85
CA ASN A 173 30.00 24.98 -0.59
C ASN A 173 29.68 23.51 -0.96
N GLY A 174 29.79 22.57 -0.02
CA GLY A 174 29.38 21.17 -0.19
C GLY A 174 27.86 20.98 -0.33
N LEU A 175 27.04 21.83 0.31
CA LEU A 175 25.58 21.75 0.24
C LEU A 175 25.05 22.21 -1.13
N ARG A 176 25.74 23.14 -1.81
CA ARG A 176 25.39 23.57 -3.17
C ARG A 176 25.60 22.46 -4.20
N MET A 177 26.70 21.71 -4.08
CA MET A 177 26.95 20.55 -4.94
C MET A 177 25.89 19.46 -4.71
N MET A 178 25.58 19.15 -3.44
CA MET A 178 24.49 18.22 -3.08
C MET A 178 23.12 18.71 -3.54
N ALA A 179 22.84 20.01 -3.50
CA ALA A 179 21.60 20.59 -4.01
C ALA A 179 21.50 20.49 -5.54
N CYS A 180 22.60 20.73 -6.27
CA CYS A 180 22.64 20.52 -7.72
C CYS A 180 22.44 19.04 -8.08
N ILE A 181 23.11 18.12 -7.37
CA ILE A 181 22.91 16.68 -7.54
C ILE A 181 21.44 16.32 -7.26
N SER A 182 20.90 16.76 -6.13
CA SER A 182 19.49 16.54 -5.78
C SER A 182 18.52 17.15 -6.79
N TYR A 183 18.86 18.29 -7.40
CA TYR A 183 18.04 18.93 -8.43
C TYR A 183 18.08 18.12 -9.73
N ILE A 184 19.25 17.68 -10.18
CA ILE A 184 19.41 16.81 -11.35
C ILE A 184 18.66 15.49 -11.15
N PHE A 185 18.86 14.81 -10.02
CA PHE A 185 18.11 13.60 -9.67
C PHE A 185 16.61 13.87 -9.58
N GLY A 186 16.21 15.00 -9.00
CA GLY A 186 14.81 15.44 -8.94
C GLY A 186 14.20 15.64 -10.32
N SER A 187 14.93 16.25 -11.25
CA SER A 187 14.51 16.45 -12.64
C SER A 187 14.42 15.14 -13.41
N ILE A 188 15.37 14.21 -13.21
CA ILE A 188 15.32 12.86 -13.82
C ILE A 188 14.13 12.07 -13.30
N ILE A 189 13.87 12.10 -11.99
CA ILE A 189 12.70 11.46 -11.38
C ILE A 189 11.41 12.10 -11.90
N PHE A 190 11.37 13.43 -12.04
CA PHE A 190 10.21 14.11 -12.60
C PHE A 190 9.97 13.75 -14.07
N LEU A 191 11.03 13.71 -14.89
CA LEU A 191 10.95 13.36 -16.29
C LEU A 191 10.53 11.90 -16.48
N SER A 192 11.12 10.98 -15.73
CA SER A 192 10.75 9.56 -15.74
C SER A 192 9.31 9.35 -15.25
N ALA A 193 8.88 10.03 -14.20
CA ALA A 193 7.49 9.99 -13.73
C ALA A 193 6.52 10.56 -14.79
N LYS A 194 6.89 11.64 -15.48
CA LYS A 194 6.06 12.23 -16.54
C LYS A 194 5.99 11.30 -17.75
N LEU A 195 7.11 10.71 -18.16
CA LEU A 195 7.17 9.72 -19.23
C LEU A 195 6.29 8.52 -18.88
N PHE A 196 6.45 7.96 -17.69
CA PHE A 196 5.63 6.86 -17.18
C PHE A 196 4.13 7.17 -17.22
N ASN A 197 3.73 8.36 -16.76
CA ASN A 197 2.31 8.77 -16.75
C ASN A 197 1.74 8.97 -18.17
N VAL A 198 2.55 9.43 -19.11
CA VAL A 198 2.09 9.68 -20.49
C VAL A 198 2.03 8.40 -21.32
N THR A 199 3.00 7.50 -21.16
CA THR A 199 3.11 6.28 -21.97
C THR A 199 2.57 5.07 -21.23
N LEU A 200 3.27 4.61 -20.19
CA LEU A 200 3.01 3.33 -19.55
C LEU A 200 1.65 3.31 -18.86
N ARG A 201 1.28 4.38 -18.16
CA ARG A 201 -0.01 4.47 -17.48
C ARG A 201 -1.19 4.40 -18.44
N ARG A 202 -1.09 5.05 -19.62
CA ARG A 202 -2.12 4.99 -20.67
C ARG A 202 -2.23 3.60 -21.27
N LEU A 203 -1.10 2.95 -21.54
CA LEU A 203 -1.05 1.57 -22.03
C LEU A 203 -1.68 0.63 -21.00
N CYS A 204 -1.28 0.70 -19.73
CA CYS A 204 -1.84 -0.12 -18.66
C CYS A 204 -3.35 0.09 -18.52
N SER A 205 -3.85 1.33 -18.57
CA SER A 205 -5.30 1.58 -18.53
C SER A 205 -6.03 1.05 -19.75
N ALA A 206 -5.44 1.16 -20.95
CA ALA A 206 -6.04 0.65 -22.17
C ALA A 206 -6.10 -0.89 -22.19
N PHE A 207 -5.02 -1.55 -21.76
CA PHE A 207 -4.98 -3.01 -21.63
C PHE A 207 -5.92 -3.50 -20.53
N SER A 208 -5.94 -2.85 -19.36
CA SER A 208 -6.87 -3.23 -18.28
C SER A 208 -8.32 -3.01 -18.70
N PHE A 209 -8.62 -1.91 -19.42
CA PHE A 209 -9.95 -1.68 -19.99
C PHE A 209 -10.32 -2.75 -21.03
N ALA A 210 -9.39 -3.16 -21.89
CA ALA A 210 -9.63 -4.23 -22.85
C ALA A 210 -9.89 -5.58 -22.16
N LEU A 211 -9.17 -5.90 -21.09
CA LEU A 211 -9.35 -7.14 -20.32
C LEU A 211 -10.63 -7.15 -19.49
N THR A 212 -11.03 -5.98 -18.97
CA THR A 212 -12.21 -5.81 -18.10
C THR A 212 -13.46 -5.43 -18.90
N TYR A 213 -13.35 -5.26 -20.23
CA TYR A 213 -14.48 -4.85 -21.07
C TYR A 213 -15.59 -5.90 -20.94
N PRO A 214 -16.78 -5.52 -20.46
CA PRO A 214 -17.86 -6.47 -20.23
C PRO A 214 -18.37 -6.97 -21.58
N LEU A 215 -18.07 -8.22 -21.90
CA LEU A 215 -18.69 -8.85 -23.06
C LEU A 215 -20.11 -9.25 -22.64
N SER A 216 -21.06 -8.38 -22.96
CA SER A 216 -22.48 -8.63 -22.70
C SER A 216 -22.99 -9.70 -23.66
N VAL A 217 -23.12 -10.94 -23.17
CA VAL A 217 -23.82 -11.99 -23.89
C VAL A 217 -25.32 -11.84 -23.59
N PRO A 218 -26.20 -11.60 -24.58
CA PRO A 218 -27.63 -11.57 -24.33
C PRO A 218 -28.07 -12.96 -23.88
N ALA A 219 -28.60 -13.05 -22.66
CA ALA A 219 -29.18 -14.28 -22.14
C ALA A 219 -30.35 -14.72 -23.03
N LYS A 220 -30.29 -15.94 -23.55
CA LYS A 220 -31.31 -16.48 -24.47
C LYS A 220 -32.58 -17.00 -23.79
N ASN A 221 -32.75 -16.77 -22.48
CA ASN A 221 -33.90 -17.29 -21.72
C ASN A 221 -34.79 -16.13 -21.26
N ALA A 222 -36.07 -16.21 -21.63
CA ALA A 222 -37.06 -15.14 -21.57
C ALA A 222 -37.48 -14.67 -20.16
N ASP A 223 -37.07 -15.35 -19.08
CA ASP A 223 -37.64 -15.09 -17.75
C ASP A 223 -36.66 -14.55 -16.70
N SER A 224 -35.42 -14.21 -17.08
CA SER A 224 -34.47 -13.55 -16.16
C SER A 224 -33.72 -12.42 -16.85
N LYS A 225 -34.07 -11.16 -16.51
CA LYS A 225 -33.29 -9.96 -16.86
C LYS A 225 -31.98 -9.89 -16.05
N ARG A 226 -31.19 -10.96 -16.00
CA ARG A 226 -29.81 -10.91 -15.51
C ARG A 226 -28.87 -10.95 -16.72
N THR A 227 -28.37 -9.78 -17.09
CA THR A 227 -27.21 -9.66 -17.96
C THR A 227 -25.99 -10.18 -17.19
N THR A 228 -25.52 -11.38 -17.50
CA THR A 228 -24.22 -11.85 -16.99
C THR A 228 -23.14 -11.23 -17.86
N SER A 229 -22.47 -10.21 -17.35
CA SER A 229 -21.25 -9.69 -17.94
C SER A 229 -20.10 -10.65 -17.63
N PHE A 230 -19.44 -11.18 -18.65
CA PHE A 230 -18.19 -11.91 -18.50
C PHE A 230 -17.04 -10.95 -18.83
N THR A 231 -16.02 -10.90 -17.97
CA THR A 231 -14.78 -10.19 -18.28
C THR A 231 -13.73 -11.17 -18.79
N LEU A 232 -12.82 -10.72 -19.66
CA LEU A 232 -11.78 -11.57 -20.21
C LEU A 232 -10.81 -12.03 -19.12
N SER A 233 -10.64 -11.22 -18.06
CA SER A 233 -9.87 -11.59 -16.87
C SER A 233 -10.46 -12.77 -16.10
N ASP A 234 -11.76 -13.03 -16.18
CA ASP A 234 -12.39 -14.16 -15.46
C ASP A 234 -12.26 -15.48 -16.24
N CYS A 235 -11.79 -15.44 -17.49
CA CYS A 235 -11.65 -16.63 -18.33
C CYS A 235 -10.36 -17.42 -18.05
N SER A 236 -9.32 -16.79 -17.52
CA SER A 236 -8.00 -17.40 -17.35
C SER A 236 -7.28 -16.78 -16.14
N PHE A 237 -6.63 -17.63 -15.34
CA PHE A 237 -5.81 -17.20 -14.21
C PHE A 237 -4.65 -16.32 -14.68
N ALA A 238 -4.02 -16.62 -15.82
CA ALA A 238 -2.95 -15.80 -16.37
C ALA A 238 -3.43 -14.41 -16.78
N LEU A 239 -4.62 -14.28 -17.37
CA LEU A 239 -5.21 -12.98 -17.72
C LEU A 239 -5.60 -12.18 -16.48
N HIS A 240 -6.14 -12.86 -15.45
CA HIS A 240 -6.40 -12.24 -14.16
C HIS A 240 -5.11 -11.70 -13.53
N GLN A 241 -4.05 -12.51 -13.49
CA GLN A 241 -2.76 -12.12 -12.93
C GLN A 241 -2.12 -10.97 -13.71
N LEU A 242 -2.25 -10.96 -15.04
CA LEU A 242 -1.79 -9.87 -15.88
C LEU A 242 -2.54 -8.57 -15.58
N ASN A 243 -3.86 -8.63 -15.44
CA ASN A 243 -4.67 -7.45 -15.09
C ASN A 243 -4.28 -6.89 -13.72
N HIS A 244 -4.09 -7.77 -12.72
CA HIS A 244 -3.65 -7.37 -11.39
C HIS A 244 -2.31 -6.60 -11.44
N LYS A 245 -1.31 -7.15 -12.16
CA LYS A 245 0.00 -6.49 -12.34
C LYS A 245 -0.13 -5.13 -13.03
N LEU A 246 -0.95 -5.03 -14.09
CA LEU A 246 -1.18 -3.76 -14.78
C LEU A 246 -1.80 -2.70 -13.86
N GLN A 247 -2.70 -3.11 -12.96
CA GLN A 247 -3.29 -2.22 -11.95
C GLN A 247 -2.27 -1.81 -10.89
N GLU A 248 -1.43 -2.73 -10.41
CA GLU A 248 -0.31 -2.42 -9.51
C GLU A 248 0.61 -1.35 -10.11
N PHE A 249 1.04 -1.54 -11.37
CA PHE A 249 1.88 -0.57 -12.08
C PHE A 249 1.16 0.76 -12.36
N TYR A 250 -0.14 0.73 -12.69
CA TYR A 250 -0.93 1.94 -12.91
C TYR A 250 -1.01 2.81 -11.64
N ASN A 251 -1.19 2.18 -10.48
CA ASN A 251 -1.36 2.85 -9.19
C ASN A 251 -0.03 3.29 -8.55
N LEU A 252 1.09 2.60 -8.85
CA LEU A 252 2.38 2.83 -8.21
C LEU A 252 2.86 4.31 -8.22
N PRO A 253 2.77 5.10 -9.32
CA PRO A 253 3.20 6.49 -9.31
C PRO A 253 2.34 7.36 -8.38
N THR A 254 1.05 7.07 -8.31
CA THR A 254 0.14 7.80 -7.42
C THR A 254 0.45 7.50 -5.97
N GLN A 255 0.80 6.24 -5.64
CA GLN A 255 1.25 5.84 -4.31
C GLN A 255 2.58 6.51 -3.95
N PHE A 256 3.54 6.54 -4.88
CA PHE A 256 4.81 7.25 -4.69
C PHE A 256 4.61 8.74 -4.42
N GLN A 257 3.72 9.39 -5.18
CA GLN A 257 3.40 10.80 -4.97
C GLN A 257 2.70 11.04 -3.64
N LYS A 258 1.77 10.15 -3.23
CA LYS A 258 1.13 10.20 -1.91
C LYS A 258 2.16 10.08 -0.79
N MET A 259 3.10 9.14 -0.89
CA MET A 259 4.21 8.99 0.05
C MET A 259 5.11 10.23 0.09
N LYS A 260 5.51 10.77 -1.07
CA LYS A 260 6.35 11.97 -1.11
C LYS A 260 5.64 13.18 -0.49
N ASN A 261 4.34 13.31 -0.75
CA ASN A 261 3.53 14.38 -0.18
C ASN A 261 3.28 14.16 1.32
N SER A 262 3.21 12.91 1.79
CA SER A 262 3.08 12.61 3.23
C SER A 262 4.37 12.87 3.99
N GLN A 263 5.55 12.74 3.37
CA GLN A 263 6.83 13.12 3.97
C GLN A 263 7.03 14.63 4.15
N VAL A 264 6.25 15.47 3.44
CA VAL A 264 6.32 16.93 3.55
C VAL A 264 5.26 17.43 4.53
N GLU A 265 5.66 17.63 5.77
CA GLU A 265 4.85 18.20 6.84
C GLU A 265 4.65 19.71 6.65
N THR A 266 3.68 20.14 5.86
CA THR A 266 3.37 21.59 5.73
C THR A 266 2.34 22.02 6.79
N GLU A 267 2.48 23.22 7.35
CA GLU A 267 1.54 23.85 8.31
C GLU A 267 0.07 23.77 7.82
N TYR A 268 -0.14 23.94 6.51
CA TYR A 268 -1.45 23.79 5.85
C TYR A 268 -2.08 22.39 5.97
N LEU A 269 -1.28 21.33 5.88
CA LEU A 269 -1.74 19.93 5.95
C LEU A 269 -2.12 19.52 7.38
N ILE A 270 -1.61 20.24 8.38
CA ILE A 270 -1.83 19.94 9.79
C ILE A 270 -3.04 20.72 10.33
N ILE A 271 -3.28 21.94 9.84
CA ILE A 271 -4.46 22.76 10.17
C ILE A 271 -5.73 22.20 9.54
N LYS A 272 -5.68 21.63 8.33
CA LYS A 272 -6.86 21.05 7.64
C LYS A 272 -7.22 19.62 8.09
N GLY A 273 -6.45 19.03 8.98
CA GLY A 273 -6.55 17.62 9.34
C GLY A 273 -5.36 16.84 8.77
N THR A 274 -4.52 16.36 9.67
CA THR A 274 -3.33 15.56 9.35
C THR A 274 -3.71 14.35 8.50
N LYS A 275 -3.26 14.34 7.23
CA LYS A 275 -2.98 13.11 6.49
C LYS A 275 -1.48 12.77 6.54
N PHE A 276 -0.79 13.09 7.63
CA PHE A 276 0.51 12.49 7.87
C PHE A 276 0.26 11.06 8.29
N SER A 277 0.46 10.13 7.37
CA SER A 277 0.23 8.73 7.63
C SER A 277 1.49 7.94 7.25
N PRO A 278 2.27 7.48 8.24
CA PRO A 278 3.29 6.46 7.99
C PRO A 278 2.70 5.22 7.32
N SER A 279 1.38 5.02 7.42
CA SER A 279 0.68 4.01 6.67
C SER A 279 0.92 4.12 5.15
N GLU A 280 1.00 5.32 4.56
CA GLU A 280 1.27 5.46 3.11
C GLU A 280 2.72 5.10 2.77
N TYR A 281 3.67 5.40 3.67
CA TYR A 281 5.05 4.93 3.54
C TYR A 281 5.14 3.41 3.61
N ILE A 282 4.54 2.80 4.65
CA ILE A 282 4.55 1.35 4.86
C ILE A 282 3.87 0.65 3.68
N LYS A 283 2.71 1.13 3.23
CA LYS A 283 1.97 0.59 2.08
C LYS A 283 2.83 0.61 0.82
N PHE A 284 3.44 1.75 0.49
CA PHE A 284 4.25 1.87 -0.71
C PHE A 284 5.43 0.88 -0.71
N TYR A 285 6.20 0.83 0.38
CA TYR A 285 7.36 -0.07 0.45
C TYR A 285 6.97 -1.54 0.49
N ASN A 286 5.84 -1.91 1.12
CA ASN A 286 5.31 -3.27 1.06
C ASN A 286 4.93 -3.67 -0.38
N THR A 287 4.27 -2.78 -1.13
CA THR A 287 3.93 -3.01 -2.54
C THR A 287 5.20 -3.21 -3.38
N VAL A 288 6.16 -2.29 -3.27
CA VAL A 288 7.42 -2.38 -4.00
C VAL A 288 8.17 -3.66 -3.65
N TRP A 289 8.23 -4.01 -2.37
CA TRP A 289 8.86 -5.24 -1.89
C TRP A 289 8.24 -6.50 -2.49
N LEU A 290 6.91 -6.61 -2.47
CA LEU A 290 6.18 -7.74 -3.03
C LEU A 290 6.41 -7.86 -4.54
N ILE A 291 6.33 -6.73 -5.27
CA ILE A 291 6.61 -6.68 -6.71
C ILE A 291 8.05 -7.15 -6.99
N CYS A 292 9.04 -6.58 -6.31
CA CYS A 292 10.44 -6.93 -6.51
C CYS A 292 10.72 -8.41 -6.24
N ASN A 293 10.18 -8.97 -5.15
CA ASN A 293 10.37 -10.38 -4.82
C ASN A 293 9.75 -11.32 -5.85
N ASP A 294 8.54 -11.00 -6.34
CA ASP A 294 7.87 -11.78 -7.38
C ASP A 294 8.69 -11.83 -8.67
N PHE A 295 9.29 -10.69 -9.07
CA PHE A 295 10.18 -10.61 -10.21
C PHE A 295 11.53 -11.30 -10.01
N MET A 296 12.15 -11.16 -8.83
CA MET A 296 13.42 -11.83 -8.53
C MET A 296 13.26 -13.35 -8.56
N MET A 297 12.23 -13.88 -7.89
CA MET A 297 11.92 -15.32 -7.92
C MET A 297 11.57 -15.79 -9.33
N GLY A 298 10.80 -15.00 -10.08
CA GLY A 298 10.50 -15.28 -11.49
C GLY A 298 11.76 -15.32 -12.36
N PHE A 299 12.73 -14.43 -12.14
CA PHE A 299 13.99 -14.45 -12.90
C PHE A 299 14.84 -15.68 -12.60
N ILE A 300 14.96 -16.06 -11.33
CA ILE A 300 15.65 -17.29 -10.91
C ILE A 300 14.98 -18.50 -11.56
N LEU A 301 13.64 -18.59 -11.46
CA LEU A 301 12.87 -19.69 -12.03
C LEU A 301 12.97 -19.73 -13.56
N HIS A 302 12.90 -18.58 -14.23
CA HIS A 302 13.12 -18.46 -15.67
C HIS A 302 14.48 -19.07 -16.08
N SER A 303 15.54 -18.74 -15.35
CA SER A 303 16.87 -19.29 -15.64
C SER A 303 16.87 -20.81 -15.52
N LEU A 304 16.25 -21.35 -14.47
CA LEU A 304 16.15 -22.80 -14.25
C LEU A 304 15.33 -23.50 -15.35
N LEU A 305 14.17 -22.94 -15.69
CA LEU A 305 13.29 -23.48 -16.75
C LEU A 305 13.97 -23.43 -18.11
N ARG A 306 14.71 -22.36 -18.41
CA ARG A 306 15.44 -22.22 -19.67
C ARG A 306 16.53 -23.27 -19.81
N SER A 307 17.29 -23.53 -18.74
CA SER A 307 18.34 -24.57 -18.75
C SER A 307 17.78 -25.97 -18.93
N HIS A 308 16.56 -26.24 -18.49
CA HIS A 308 15.91 -27.55 -18.57
C HIS A 308 14.79 -27.62 -19.62
N ARG A 309 14.77 -26.70 -20.60
CA ARG A 309 13.67 -26.60 -21.56
C ARG A 309 13.41 -27.91 -22.31
N GLU A 310 14.46 -28.57 -22.80
CA GLU A 310 14.33 -29.81 -23.56
C GLU A 310 13.70 -30.92 -22.71
N PHE A 311 14.18 -31.06 -21.47
CA PHE A 311 13.62 -31.99 -20.49
C PHE A 311 12.15 -31.68 -20.20
N LEU A 312 11.79 -30.41 -20.00
CA LEU A 312 10.40 -30.00 -19.74
C LEU A 312 9.48 -30.29 -20.93
N THR A 313 9.92 -30.01 -22.15
CA THR A 313 9.15 -30.31 -23.36
C THR A 313 8.90 -31.81 -23.50
N GLN A 314 9.91 -32.64 -23.26
CA GLN A 314 9.76 -34.10 -23.26
C GLN A 314 8.85 -34.57 -22.12
N PHE A 315 8.99 -33.98 -20.93
CA PHE A 315 8.16 -34.29 -19.77
C PHE A 315 6.67 -34.03 -20.05
N VAL A 316 6.33 -32.89 -20.66
CA VAL A 316 4.94 -32.57 -21.04
C VAL A 316 4.40 -33.60 -22.04
N LYS A 317 5.15 -33.92 -23.10
CA LYS A 317 4.74 -34.92 -24.10
C LYS A 317 4.50 -36.29 -23.46
N ASN A 318 5.45 -36.75 -22.63
CA ASN A 318 5.36 -38.04 -21.96
C ASN A 318 4.21 -38.06 -20.95
N SER A 319 3.97 -36.97 -20.23
CA SER A 319 2.88 -36.88 -19.25
C SER A 319 1.50 -37.01 -19.93
N ILE A 320 1.31 -36.35 -21.07
CA ILE A 320 0.06 -36.46 -21.86
C ILE A 320 -0.15 -37.90 -22.33
N PHE A 321 0.88 -38.53 -22.90
CA PHE A 321 0.80 -39.92 -23.37
C PHE A 321 0.53 -40.91 -22.23
N GLN A 322 1.17 -40.73 -21.07
CA GLN A 322 0.94 -41.60 -19.91
C GLN A 322 -0.47 -41.40 -19.33
N PHE A 323 -0.94 -40.16 -19.27
CA PHE A 323 -2.31 -39.84 -18.81
C PHE A 323 -3.36 -40.52 -19.68
N GLU A 324 -3.25 -40.40 -20.99
CA GLU A 324 -4.12 -41.09 -21.95
C GLU A 324 -4.11 -42.61 -21.73
N LYS A 325 -2.91 -43.21 -21.68
CA LYS A 325 -2.78 -44.66 -21.51
C LYS A 325 -3.40 -45.17 -20.20
N GLN A 326 -3.17 -44.45 -19.10
CA GLN A 326 -3.71 -44.82 -17.80
C GLN A 326 -5.23 -44.69 -17.76
N LEU A 327 -5.78 -43.61 -18.32
CA LEU A 327 -7.22 -43.37 -18.32
C LEU A 327 -7.96 -44.38 -19.21
N SER A 328 -7.47 -44.64 -20.42
CA SER A 328 -8.04 -45.67 -21.30
C SER A 328 -7.93 -47.07 -20.67
N GLY A 329 -6.80 -47.39 -20.04
CA GLY A 329 -6.64 -48.65 -19.31
C GLY A 329 -7.61 -48.78 -18.13
N PHE A 330 -7.87 -47.68 -17.42
CA PHE A 330 -8.84 -47.66 -16.32
C PHE A 330 -10.27 -47.86 -16.82
N ILE A 331 -10.66 -47.25 -17.94
CA ILE A 331 -11.99 -47.44 -18.55
C ILE A 331 -12.18 -48.90 -18.98
N VAL A 332 -11.19 -49.50 -19.65
CA VAL A 332 -11.24 -50.91 -20.07
C VAL A 332 -11.32 -51.84 -18.85
N TRP A 333 -10.55 -51.57 -17.80
CA TRP A 333 -10.64 -52.32 -16.54
C TRP A 333 -12.04 -52.21 -15.89
N LEU A 334 -12.70 -51.06 -16.04
CA LEU A 334 -14.04 -50.80 -15.50
C LEU A 334 -15.14 -51.53 -16.30
N MET A 335 -14.91 -51.80 -17.59
CA MET A 335 -15.83 -52.59 -18.43
C MET A 335 -15.86 -54.07 -18.04
N ASP A 336 -14.76 -54.63 -17.53
CA ASP A 336 -14.59 -56.07 -17.25
C ASP A 336 -14.88 -56.45 -15.78
N SER A 337 -15.90 -55.82 -15.17
CA SER A 337 -16.31 -56.05 -13.77
C SER A 337 -15.20 -55.82 -12.72
N PRO A 338 -14.83 -54.55 -12.46
CA PRO A 338 -13.76 -54.21 -11.53
C PRO A 338 -14.07 -54.68 -10.10
N ALA A 339 -13.09 -55.28 -9.45
CA ALA A 339 -13.13 -55.66 -8.03
C ALA A 339 -14.35 -56.54 -7.62
N GLY A 340 -14.95 -57.27 -8.57
CA GLY A 340 -16.09 -58.15 -8.30
C GLY A 340 -17.44 -57.43 -8.21
N PHE A 341 -17.52 -56.15 -8.57
CA PHE A 341 -18.80 -55.47 -8.72
C PHE A 341 -19.53 -56.01 -9.95
N LYS A 342 -20.68 -56.64 -9.71
CA LYS A 342 -21.56 -57.18 -10.76
C LYS A 342 -22.30 -56.02 -11.44
N LEU A 343 -21.62 -55.36 -12.37
CA LEU A 343 -22.24 -54.42 -13.30
C LEU A 343 -23.00 -55.19 -14.37
N ASN A 344 -23.99 -54.53 -14.97
CA ASN A 344 -24.61 -55.07 -16.18
C ASN A 344 -23.58 -54.95 -17.31
N ASN A 345 -22.96 -56.07 -17.70
CA ASN A 345 -21.84 -56.11 -18.66
C ASN A 345 -22.16 -55.39 -19.97
N GLU A 346 -23.38 -55.55 -20.49
CA GLU A 346 -23.82 -54.87 -21.73
C GLU A 346 -23.85 -53.34 -21.55
N LEU A 347 -24.31 -52.88 -20.38
CA LEU A 347 -24.39 -51.46 -20.08
C LEU A 347 -23.00 -50.87 -19.79
N ALA A 348 -22.15 -51.58 -19.06
CA ALA A 348 -20.79 -51.18 -18.76
C ALA A 348 -19.93 -51.10 -20.04
N ALA A 349 -20.09 -52.08 -20.95
CA ALA A 349 -19.46 -52.06 -22.25
C ALA A 349 -19.92 -50.87 -23.09
N PHE A 350 -21.22 -50.60 -23.15
CA PHE A 350 -21.76 -49.46 -23.89
C PHE A 350 -21.20 -48.11 -23.38
N TYR A 351 -21.23 -47.88 -22.07
CA TYR A 351 -20.67 -46.63 -21.50
C TYR A 351 -19.15 -46.56 -21.64
N GLY A 352 -18.44 -47.67 -21.49
CA GLY A 352 -16.99 -47.74 -21.66
C GLY A 352 -16.57 -47.40 -23.09
N GLU A 353 -17.22 -47.98 -24.10
CA GLU A 353 -17.00 -47.64 -25.52
C GLU A 353 -17.30 -46.17 -25.81
N LEU A 354 -18.39 -45.63 -25.26
CA LEU A 354 -18.71 -44.20 -25.39
C LEU A 354 -17.63 -43.32 -24.76
N CYS A 355 -17.17 -43.65 -23.55
CA CYS A 355 -16.10 -42.93 -22.87
C CYS A 355 -14.78 -43.00 -23.66
N LEU A 356 -14.42 -44.16 -24.19
CA LEU A 356 -13.23 -44.31 -25.05
C LEU A 356 -13.35 -43.46 -26.32
N TRP A 357 -14.52 -43.43 -26.96
CA TRP A 357 -14.76 -42.59 -28.13
C TRP A 357 -14.64 -41.09 -27.83
N VAL A 358 -15.20 -40.64 -26.69
CA VAL A 358 -15.05 -39.24 -26.24
C VAL A 358 -13.59 -38.91 -25.94
N MET A 359 -12.87 -39.84 -25.31
CA MET A 359 -11.43 -39.70 -25.04
C MET A 359 -10.62 -39.60 -26.32
N GLU A 360 -10.86 -40.47 -27.30
CA GLU A 360 -10.19 -40.44 -28.60
C GLU A 360 -10.45 -39.12 -29.33
N PHE A 361 -11.70 -38.62 -29.30
CA PHE A 361 -12.04 -37.31 -29.83
C PHE A 361 -11.31 -36.17 -29.12
N ALA A 362 -11.25 -36.19 -27.78
CA ALA A 362 -10.54 -35.20 -26.98
C ALA A 362 -9.03 -35.22 -27.23
N ASN A 363 -8.45 -36.42 -27.39
CA ASN A 363 -7.03 -36.61 -27.68
C ASN A 363 -6.66 -35.98 -29.02
N HIS A 364 -7.39 -36.33 -30.08
CA HIS A 364 -7.15 -35.77 -31.42
C HIS A 364 -7.41 -34.26 -31.52
N THR A 365 -8.37 -33.73 -30.75
CA THR A 365 -8.74 -32.32 -30.85
C THR A 365 -7.84 -31.43 -29.99
N ILE A 366 -7.46 -31.87 -28.80
CA ILE A 366 -6.82 -31.04 -27.77
C ILE A 366 -5.43 -31.58 -27.41
N LEU A 367 -5.32 -32.81 -26.92
CA LEU A 367 -4.07 -33.32 -26.34
C LEU A 367 -2.96 -33.47 -27.37
N ASP A 368 -3.25 -33.99 -28.56
CA ASP A 368 -2.29 -34.11 -29.66
C ASP A 368 -1.76 -32.74 -30.09
N ARG A 369 -2.65 -31.73 -30.13
CA ARG A 369 -2.26 -30.35 -30.46
C ARG A 369 -1.36 -29.74 -29.40
N ILE A 370 -1.64 -30.00 -28.12
CA ILE A 370 -0.80 -29.56 -26.99
C ILE A 370 0.55 -30.27 -27.05
N ALA A 371 0.58 -31.59 -27.27
CA ALA A 371 1.81 -32.37 -27.37
C ALA A 371 2.69 -31.92 -28.54
N MET A 372 2.08 -31.67 -29.71
CA MET A 372 2.78 -31.16 -30.90
C MET A 372 3.37 -29.75 -30.66
N LYS A 373 2.63 -28.87 -29.97
CA LYS A 373 3.06 -27.49 -29.67
C LYS A 373 3.72 -27.32 -28.29
N SER A 374 4.09 -28.42 -27.63
CA SER A 374 4.68 -28.40 -26.27
C SER A 374 5.90 -27.49 -26.16
N ASP A 375 6.78 -27.49 -27.16
CA ASP A 375 7.96 -26.61 -27.15
C ASP A 375 7.58 -25.12 -27.18
N LEU A 376 6.53 -24.76 -27.93
CA LEU A 376 6.00 -23.40 -27.98
C LEU A 376 5.36 -23.02 -26.64
N ILE A 377 4.57 -23.92 -26.05
CA ILE A 377 3.93 -23.70 -24.74
C ILE A 377 4.99 -23.49 -23.65
N VAL A 378 6.01 -24.36 -23.59
CA VAL A 378 7.13 -24.22 -22.65
C VAL A 378 7.90 -22.93 -22.90
N SER A 379 8.10 -22.54 -24.16
CA SER A 379 8.74 -21.26 -24.51
C SER A 379 7.94 -20.05 -24.02
N ILE A 380 6.61 -20.05 -24.23
CA ILE A 380 5.72 -19.00 -23.72
C ILE A 380 5.79 -18.94 -22.20
N LEU A 381 5.74 -20.09 -21.52
CA LEU A 381 5.86 -20.18 -20.06
C LEU A 381 7.17 -19.58 -19.57
N ILE A 382 8.30 -19.92 -20.19
CA ILE A 382 9.63 -19.39 -19.86
C ILE A 382 9.69 -17.87 -20.03
N ILE A 383 9.14 -17.35 -21.13
CA ILE A 383 9.12 -15.90 -21.42
C ILE A 383 8.20 -15.17 -20.45
N ALA A 384 7.00 -15.70 -20.20
CA ALA A 384 6.02 -15.13 -19.29
C ALA A 384 6.55 -15.09 -17.85
N THR A 385 7.26 -16.13 -17.41
CA THR A 385 7.89 -16.16 -16.08
C THR A 385 8.95 -15.08 -15.92
N LYS A 386 9.72 -14.79 -16.99
CA LYS A 386 10.75 -13.73 -16.96
C LYS A 386 10.16 -12.33 -16.75
N TYR A 387 9.07 -12.02 -17.45
CA TYR A 387 8.46 -10.67 -17.46
C TYR A 387 7.23 -10.53 -16.57
N GLY A 388 6.70 -11.62 -16.04
CA GLY A 388 5.51 -11.64 -15.19
C GLY A 388 5.76 -12.10 -13.76
N GLY A 389 6.98 -12.52 -13.43
CA GLY A 389 7.32 -13.03 -12.10
C GLY A 389 6.91 -14.49 -11.89
N ILE A 390 7.10 -14.99 -10.66
CA ILE A 390 6.73 -16.36 -10.29
C ILE A 390 5.22 -16.54 -10.20
N SER A 391 4.47 -15.50 -9.83
CA SER A 391 3.01 -15.53 -9.81
C SER A 391 2.39 -15.82 -11.18
N MET A 392 2.97 -15.27 -12.25
CA MET A 392 2.55 -15.54 -13.63
C MET A 392 2.81 -16.99 -14.05
N PHE A 393 3.93 -17.57 -13.62
CA PHE A 393 4.22 -18.99 -13.86
C PHE A 393 3.15 -19.90 -13.26
N VAL A 394 2.80 -19.66 -11.99
CA VAL A 394 1.77 -20.42 -11.29
C VAL A 394 0.41 -20.27 -11.99
N ALA A 395 0.04 -19.04 -12.38
CA ALA A 395 -1.21 -18.77 -13.06
C ALA A 395 -1.33 -19.52 -14.40
N ILE A 396 -0.26 -19.55 -15.21
CA ILE A 396 -0.24 -20.30 -16.48
C ILE A 396 -0.32 -21.80 -16.23
N ILE A 397 0.35 -22.34 -15.20
CA ILE A 397 0.21 -23.76 -14.85
C ILE A 397 -1.23 -24.08 -14.44
N LEU A 398 -1.87 -23.23 -13.65
CA LEU A 398 -3.27 -23.42 -13.28
C LEU A 398 -4.20 -23.41 -14.51
N ASP A 399 -3.96 -22.54 -15.48
CA ASP A 399 -4.68 -22.55 -16.75
C ASP A 399 -4.44 -23.84 -17.54
N LEU A 400 -3.19 -24.32 -17.63
CA LEU A 400 -2.87 -25.59 -18.29
C LEU A 400 -3.57 -26.77 -17.62
N VAL A 401 -3.54 -26.84 -16.29
CA VAL A 401 -4.24 -27.86 -15.50
C VAL A 401 -5.75 -27.76 -15.72
N HIS A 402 -6.31 -26.56 -15.73
CA HIS A 402 -7.74 -26.34 -15.96
C HIS A 402 -8.18 -26.72 -17.40
N VAL A 403 -7.31 -26.54 -18.39
CA VAL A 403 -7.55 -27.00 -19.77
C VAL A 403 -7.50 -28.52 -19.86
N VAL A 404 -6.51 -29.16 -19.23
CA VAL A 404 -6.36 -30.64 -19.24
C VAL A 404 -7.49 -31.32 -18.47
N LEU A 405 -7.88 -30.78 -17.31
CA LEU A 405 -8.93 -31.34 -16.46
C LEU A 405 -10.36 -30.99 -16.93
N TRP A 406 -10.53 -30.45 -18.13
CA TRP A 406 -11.80 -30.07 -18.77
C TRP A 406 -12.96 -29.78 -17.79
N LYS A 407 -12.97 -28.56 -17.22
CA LYS A 407 -14.11 -27.84 -16.63
C LYS A 407 -15.31 -28.67 -16.13
N GLU A 408 -15.12 -29.55 -15.15
CA GLU A 408 -16.24 -30.15 -14.39
C GLU A 408 -16.64 -29.37 -13.13
N ILE A 409 -15.86 -28.39 -12.69
CA ILE A 409 -16.07 -27.80 -11.34
C ILE A 409 -17.11 -26.66 -11.31
N GLN A 410 -17.37 -25.95 -12.42
CA GLN A 410 -18.30 -24.80 -12.37
C GLN A 410 -19.79 -25.11 -12.58
N TYR A 411 -20.16 -26.33 -13.00
CA TYR A 411 -21.58 -26.71 -13.09
C TYR A 411 -22.10 -27.43 -11.84
N SER A 412 -21.21 -27.95 -10.98
CA SER A 412 -21.58 -28.62 -9.74
C SER A 412 -21.95 -27.62 -8.62
N GLU A 413 -21.15 -26.57 -8.40
CA GLU A 413 -21.40 -25.62 -7.30
C GLU A 413 -22.62 -24.70 -7.52
N LYS A 414 -23.07 -24.48 -8.75
CA LYS A 414 -24.29 -23.69 -9.01
C LYS A 414 -25.59 -24.48 -8.80
N LYS A 415 -25.53 -25.81 -8.68
CA LYS A 415 -26.70 -26.66 -8.44
C LYS A 415 -26.83 -27.09 -6.97
N SER A 416 -25.77 -27.03 -6.16
CA SER A 416 -25.82 -27.37 -4.74
C SER A 416 -26.16 -26.20 -3.80
N GLY A 417 -26.52 -25.03 -4.36
CA GLY A 417 -27.02 -23.86 -3.61
C GLY A 417 -28.55 -23.78 -3.50
N PHE A 418 -29.24 -24.89 -3.75
CA PHE A 418 -30.66 -25.08 -3.45
C PHE A 418 -30.80 -26.38 -2.66
N GLU A 419 -30.64 -26.26 -1.34
CA GLU A 419 -31.46 -26.93 -0.32
C GLU A 419 -31.42 -26.08 0.95
#